data_AF-A0A257PYX2-F1
#
_entry.id   AF-A0A257PYX2-F1
#
_cell.length_a   1.000
_cell.length_b   1.000
_cell.length_c   1.000
_cell.angle_alpha   90.00
_cell.angle_beta   90.00
_cell.angle_gamma   90.00
#
_symmetry.space_group_name_H-M   'P 1'
#
loop_
_entity.id
_entity.type
_entity.pdbx_description
1 polymer ?
#
loop_
_entity_poly.entity_id
_entity_poly.type
_entity_poly.pdbx_seq_one_letter_code
_entity_poly.pdbx_strand_id
1 'polypeptide(L)'
;MLHALLAVIATLIHTALMFGLAPLLIGIVTKARARLLGRTGPPFLQPYRDLAKLLRKTALIPDTATQFYKIWPYITLSATAVTALLVPSFSFGLITAPLSDFITLIGLFAAARGATMLAGLETGFGFGGAGAARDALFSLFTEAALLVLVLTFVMLAHTPTVDGIGTQFRDGHIGLSVSLGFAFAAMLCVALTETGR
;
A
#
# COMPACT_ATOMS: atom_id res chain seq x y z
N MET A 1 -27.00 16.06 10.55
CA MET A 1 -25.95 15.91 11.59
C MET A 1 -25.67 14.44 11.94
N LEU A 2 -26.68 13.60 12.21
CA LEU A 2 -26.47 12.19 12.58
C LEU A 2 -25.67 11.36 11.54
N HIS A 3 -26.01 11.49 10.25
CA HIS A 3 -25.30 10.79 9.17
C HIS A 3 -23.82 11.18 9.07
N ALA A 4 -23.50 12.46 9.23
CA ALA A 4 -22.12 12.94 9.21
C ALA A 4 -21.33 12.40 10.40
N LEU A 5 -21.93 12.39 11.60
CA LEU A 5 -21.31 11.82 12.80
C LEU A 5 -21.00 10.33 12.62
N LEU A 6 -21.94 9.54 12.10
CA LEU A 6 -21.74 8.12 11.82
C LEU A 6 -20.63 7.89 10.80
N ALA A 7 -20.55 8.70 9.75
CA ALA A 7 -19.51 8.60 8.74
C ALA A 7 -18.11 8.92 9.29
N VAL A 8 -18.01 9.91 10.20
CA VAL A 8 -16.74 10.21 10.90
C VAL A 8 -16.33 9.05 11.80
N ILE A 9 -17.26 8.50 12.59
CA ILE A 9 -16.99 7.34 13.45
C ILE A 9 -16.55 6.14 12.63
N ALA A 10 -17.25 5.84 11.52
CA ALA A 10 -16.89 4.76 10.61
C ALA A 10 -15.49 4.95 10.02
N THR A 11 -15.14 6.17 9.62
CA THR A 11 -13.80 6.50 9.10
C THR A 11 -12.71 6.32 10.16
N LEU A 12 -12.97 6.74 11.41
CA LEU A 12 -12.03 6.56 12.53
C LEU A 12 -11.82 5.07 12.86
N ILE A 13 -12.89 4.29 12.93
CA ILE A 13 -12.82 2.84 13.16
C ILE A 13 -12.08 2.15 12.01
N HIS A 14 -12.40 2.51 10.76
CA HIS A 14 -11.74 1.99 9.58
C HIS A 14 -10.22 2.24 9.62
N THR A 15 -9.82 3.47 9.94
CA THR A 15 -8.40 3.85 10.06
C THR A 15 -7.72 3.06 11.17
N ALA A 16 -8.34 2.97 12.35
CA ALA A 16 -7.79 2.22 13.47
C ALA A 16 -7.61 0.73 13.13
N LEU A 17 -8.57 0.14 12.40
CA LEU A 17 -8.47 -1.23 11.92
C LEU A 17 -7.35 -1.40 10.88
N MET A 18 -7.20 -0.48 9.92
CA MET A 18 -6.14 -0.54 8.91
C MET A 18 -4.74 -0.53 9.56
N PHE A 19 -4.46 0.45 10.43
CA PHE A 19 -3.18 0.55 11.12
C PHE A 19 -2.96 -0.58 12.13
N GLY A 20 -4.03 -1.01 12.79
CA GLY A 20 -4.00 -2.12 13.73
C GLY A 20 -3.70 -3.44 13.03
N LEU A 21 -4.39 -3.78 11.94
CA LEU A 21 -4.28 -5.08 11.27
C LEU A 21 -3.01 -5.20 10.41
N ALA A 22 -2.46 -4.11 9.90
CA ALA A 22 -1.29 -4.16 9.01
C ALA A 22 -0.08 -4.92 9.61
N PRO A 23 0.39 -4.62 10.84
CA PRO A 23 1.46 -5.41 11.48
C PRO A 23 1.06 -6.85 11.78
N LEU A 24 -0.22 -7.10 12.13
CA LEU A 24 -0.71 -8.44 12.41
C LEU A 24 -0.64 -9.34 11.18
N LEU A 25 -1.02 -8.81 10.00
CA LEU A 25 -0.92 -9.52 8.73
C LEU A 25 0.54 -9.91 8.42
N ILE A 26 1.49 -9.03 8.69
CA ILE A 26 2.93 -9.36 8.56
C ILE A 26 3.30 -10.51 9.50
N GLY A 27 2.81 -10.50 10.74
CA GLY A 27 3.02 -11.56 11.72
C GLY A 27 2.45 -12.91 11.28
N ILE A 28 1.25 -12.89 10.69
CA ILE A 28 0.59 -14.09 10.15
C ILE A 28 1.39 -14.65 8.96
N VAL A 29 1.76 -13.80 8.00
CA VAL A 29 2.51 -14.21 6.80
C VAL A 29 3.89 -14.77 7.18
N THR A 30 4.60 -14.13 8.11
CA THR A 30 5.91 -14.62 8.57
C THR A 30 5.80 -15.95 9.32
N LYS A 31 4.74 -16.14 10.12
CA LYS A 31 4.45 -17.43 10.76
C LYS A 31 4.15 -18.52 9.73
N ALA A 32 3.28 -18.23 8.76
CA ALA A 32 2.91 -19.16 7.71
C ALA A 32 4.14 -19.59 6.90
N ARG A 33 4.97 -18.63 6.48
CA ARG A 33 6.24 -18.91 5.80
C ARG A 33 7.17 -19.79 6.63
N ALA A 34 7.30 -19.52 7.93
CA ALA A 34 8.14 -20.35 8.80
C ALA A 34 7.62 -21.79 8.90
N ARG A 35 6.32 -21.98 9.04
CA ARG A 35 5.69 -23.31 9.12
C ARG A 35 5.85 -24.11 7.84
N LEU A 36 5.69 -23.47 6.68
CA LEU A 36 5.93 -24.10 5.37
C LEU A 36 7.39 -24.55 5.20
N LEU A 37 8.33 -23.85 5.84
CA LEU A 37 9.75 -24.21 5.87
C LEU A 37 10.12 -25.18 7.01
N GLY A 38 9.14 -25.76 7.70
CA GLY A 38 9.36 -26.70 8.81
C GLY A 38 9.87 -26.05 10.11
N ARG A 39 9.80 -24.73 10.25
CA ARG A 39 10.23 -23.97 11.43
C ARG A 39 9.02 -23.46 12.23
N THR A 40 9.18 -23.29 13.54
CA THR A 40 8.10 -22.77 14.41
C THR A 40 7.75 -21.31 14.12
N GLY A 41 8.74 -20.49 13.76
CA GLY A 41 8.57 -19.07 13.44
C GLY A 41 8.26 -18.18 14.66
N PRO A 42 8.40 -16.85 14.52
CA PRO A 42 8.13 -15.86 15.58
C PRO A 42 6.64 -15.86 16.01
N PRO A 43 6.27 -15.22 17.13
CA PRO A 43 4.88 -15.04 17.52
C PRO A 43 4.16 -14.02 16.61
N PHE A 44 2.82 -14.11 16.50
CA PHE A 44 2.02 -13.21 15.64
C PHE A 44 2.18 -11.73 16.01
N LEU A 45 2.37 -11.43 17.30
CA LEU A 45 2.52 -10.08 17.82
C LEU A 45 3.97 -9.54 17.71
N GLN A 46 4.89 -10.30 17.12
CA GLN A 46 6.30 -9.88 16.97
C GLN A 46 6.45 -8.54 16.24
N PRO A 47 5.72 -8.25 15.14
CA PRO A 47 5.86 -6.98 14.43
C PRO A 47 5.53 -5.74 15.28
N TYR A 48 4.59 -5.84 16.23
CA TYR A 48 4.31 -4.74 17.16
C TYR A 48 5.45 -4.50 18.15
N ARG A 49 6.08 -5.59 18.63
CA ARG A 49 7.25 -5.49 19.52
C ARG A 49 8.44 -4.88 18.79
N ASP A 50 8.62 -5.24 17.52
CA ASP A 50 9.68 -4.70 16.68
C ASP A 50 9.44 -3.22 16.38
N LEU A 51 8.19 -2.81 16.09
CA LEU A 51 7.84 -1.39 15.92
C LEU A 51 8.11 -0.59 17.20
N ALA A 52 7.63 -1.08 18.35
CA ALA A 52 7.87 -0.42 19.64
C ALA A 52 9.36 -0.33 19.98
N LYS A 53 10.16 -1.33 19.59
CA LYS A 53 11.62 -1.32 19.74
C LYS A 53 12.27 -0.29 18.81
N LEU A 54 11.86 -0.21 17.55
CA LEU A 54 12.41 0.72 16.56
C LEU A 54 12.10 2.18 16.91
N LEU A 55 10.90 2.49 17.41
CA LEU A 55 10.52 3.83 17.85
C LEU A 55 11.34 4.35 19.04
N ARG A 56 11.98 3.47 19.81
CA ARG A 56 12.86 3.81 20.94
C ARG A 56 14.33 3.94 20.54
N LYS A 57 14.69 3.59 19.31
CA LYS A 57 16.08 3.64 18.84
C LYS A 57 16.38 5.00 18.23
N THR A 58 17.64 5.43 18.40
CA THR A 58 18.17 6.59 17.69
C THR A 58 18.33 6.28 16.21
N ALA A 59 17.87 7.21 15.36
CA ALA A 59 18.06 7.11 13.91
C ALA A 59 19.52 7.35 13.55
N LEU A 60 20.10 6.44 12.75
CA LEU A 60 21.43 6.63 12.16
C LEU A 60 21.26 7.32 10.80
N ILE A 61 21.94 8.45 10.63
CA ILE A 61 21.86 9.28 9.41
C ILE A 61 23.26 9.29 8.78
N PRO A 62 23.41 9.00 7.48
CA PRO A 62 24.70 9.09 6.82
C PRO A 62 25.22 10.54 6.80
N ASP A 63 26.52 10.73 6.98
CA ASP A 63 27.15 12.06 7.01
C ASP A 63 27.02 12.81 5.68
N THR A 64 26.90 12.09 4.57
CA THR A 64 26.74 12.64 3.21
C THR A 64 25.31 13.01 2.86
N ALA A 65 24.34 12.66 3.70
CA ALA A 65 22.93 12.74 3.35
C ALA A 65 22.35 14.14 3.55
N THR A 66 21.40 14.53 2.70
CA THR A 66 20.77 15.85 2.79
C THR A 66 19.66 15.87 3.85
N GLN A 67 18.99 17.01 4.03
CA GLN A 67 17.80 17.10 4.87
C GLN A 67 16.66 16.19 4.37
N PHE A 68 16.64 15.85 3.08
CA PHE A 68 15.65 14.93 2.52
C PHE A 68 15.71 13.55 3.18
N TYR A 69 16.92 13.06 3.52
CA TYR A 69 17.11 11.80 4.23
C TYR A 69 16.40 11.72 5.59
N LYS A 70 16.11 12.87 6.22
CA LYS A 70 15.35 12.91 7.48
C LYS A 70 13.84 12.86 7.23
N ILE A 71 13.39 13.31 6.07
CA ILE A 71 11.97 13.57 5.77
C ILE A 71 11.35 12.40 4.99
N TRP A 72 12.12 11.65 4.19
CA TRP A 72 11.60 10.53 3.39
C TRP A 72 10.78 9.48 4.18
N PRO A 73 11.09 9.12 5.45
CA PRO A 73 10.26 8.15 6.19
C PRO A 73 8.87 8.72 6.49
N TYR A 74 8.76 10.03 6.66
CA TYR A 74 7.49 10.71 6.90
C TYR A 74 6.70 10.88 5.60
N ILE A 75 7.36 11.10 4.47
CA ILE A 75 6.72 11.15 3.14
C ILE A 75 6.11 9.78 2.82
N THR A 76 6.91 8.71 2.96
CA THR A 76 6.45 7.34 2.69
C THR A 76 5.33 6.90 3.61
N LEU A 77 5.47 7.18 4.92
CA LEU A 77 4.43 6.87 5.90
C LEU A 77 3.14 7.65 5.62
N SER A 78 3.23 8.95 5.35
CA SER A 78 2.04 9.78 5.11
C SER A 78 1.35 9.41 3.80
N ALA A 79 2.09 9.19 2.71
CA ALA A 79 1.53 8.74 1.44
C ALA A 79 0.82 7.38 1.59
N THR A 80 1.47 6.40 2.21
CA THR A 80 0.87 5.07 2.42
C THR A 80 -0.33 5.13 3.38
N ALA A 81 -0.27 5.97 4.41
CA ALA A 81 -1.37 6.20 5.35
C ALA A 81 -2.60 6.81 4.67
N VAL A 82 -2.39 7.83 3.83
CA VAL A 82 -3.47 8.47 3.06
C VAL A 82 -4.08 7.48 2.08
N THR A 83 -3.26 6.69 1.38
CA THR A 83 -3.76 5.60 0.52
C THR A 83 -4.62 4.61 1.30
N ALA A 84 -4.16 4.14 2.47
CA ALA A 84 -4.94 3.22 3.30
C ALA A 84 -6.29 3.80 3.76
N LEU A 85 -6.36 5.12 3.95
CA LEU A 85 -7.59 5.84 4.31
C LEU A 85 -8.55 6.01 3.12
N LEU A 86 -8.01 6.14 1.90
CA LEU A 86 -8.80 6.32 0.68
C LEU A 86 -9.42 5.00 0.19
N VAL A 87 -8.78 3.86 0.44
CA VAL A 87 -9.25 2.56 -0.05
C VAL A 87 -10.40 2.02 0.83
N PRO A 88 -11.62 1.82 0.28
CA PRO A 88 -12.78 1.34 1.04
C PRO A 88 -12.65 -0.17 1.36
N SER A 89 -11.91 -0.50 2.41
CA SER A 89 -11.59 -1.89 2.78
C SER A 89 -12.61 -2.59 3.68
N PHE A 90 -13.31 -1.83 4.54
CA PHE A 90 -14.26 -2.39 5.52
C PHE A 90 -15.67 -1.79 5.44
N SER A 91 -15.81 -0.62 4.82
CA SER A 91 -17.09 0.08 4.67
C SER A 91 -17.07 0.87 3.36
N PHE A 92 -18.20 0.87 2.67
CA PHE A 92 -18.46 1.75 1.52
C PHE A 92 -19.02 3.09 2.01
N GLY A 93 -18.96 4.13 1.17
CA GLY A 93 -19.55 5.44 1.48
C GLY A 93 -18.83 6.22 2.60
N LEU A 94 -17.52 6.04 2.72
CA LEU A 94 -16.69 6.87 3.59
C LEU A 94 -16.68 8.33 3.09
N ILE A 95 -16.40 9.28 4.00
CA ILE A 95 -16.29 10.72 3.64
C ILE A 95 -15.20 10.93 2.57
N THR A 96 -14.19 10.06 2.56
CA THR A 96 -13.05 10.07 1.65
C THR A 96 -13.34 9.43 0.29
N ALA A 97 -14.50 8.79 0.10
CA ALA A 97 -14.84 8.07 -1.14
C ALA A 97 -14.72 8.93 -2.42
N PRO A 98 -15.10 10.22 -2.46
CA PRO A 98 -14.94 11.03 -3.67
C PRO A 98 -13.48 11.27 -4.07
N LEU A 99 -12.54 11.20 -3.12
CA LEU A 99 -11.10 11.37 -3.36
C LEU A 99 -10.39 10.06 -3.69
N SER A 100 -11.10 8.92 -3.66
CA SER A 100 -10.54 7.58 -3.82
C SER A 100 -10.43 7.14 -5.28
N ASP A 101 -9.99 8.01 -6.18
CA ASP A 101 -9.74 7.61 -7.56
C ASP A 101 -8.42 6.83 -7.70
N PHE A 102 -8.36 5.92 -8.67
CA PHE A 102 -7.17 5.11 -8.86
C PHE A 102 -5.94 5.92 -9.22
N ILE A 103 -6.09 7.04 -9.93
CA ILE A 103 -4.97 7.91 -10.30
C ILE A 103 -4.31 8.50 -9.05
N THR A 104 -5.11 8.98 -8.07
CA THR A 104 -4.58 9.47 -6.80
C THR A 104 -3.87 8.36 -6.03
N LEU A 105 -4.44 7.15 -5.98
CA LEU A 105 -3.81 6.01 -5.29
C LEU A 105 -2.47 5.62 -5.93
N ILE A 106 -2.42 5.52 -7.25
CA ILE A 106 -1.17 5.23 -8.00
C ILE A 106 -0.15 6.33 -7.75
N GLY A 107 -0.56 7.60 -7.81
CA GLY A 107 0.31 8.74 -7.55
C GLY A 107 0.90 8.75 -6.14
N LEU A 108 0.10 8.41 -5.12
CA LEU A 108 0.55 8.28 -3.73
C LEU A 108 1.57 7.13 -3.57
N PHE A 109 1.33 5.97 -4.18
CA PHE A 109 2.29 4.87 -4.16
C PHE A 109 3.59 5.22 -4.88
N ALA A 110 3.51 5.84 -6.07
CA ALA A 110 4.67 6.31 -6.82
C ALA A 110 5.47 7.37 -6.02
N ALA A 111 4.80 8.28 -5.32
CA ALA A 111 5.45 9.27 -4.46
C ALA A 111 6.16 8.63 -3.27
N ALA A 112 5.53 7.64 -2.61
CA ALA A 112 6.16 6.90 -1.53
C ALA A 112 7.42 6.18 -2.03
N ARG A 113 7.32 5.47 -3.16
CA ARG A 113 8.43 4.71 -3.71
C ARG A 113 9.56 5.60 -4.26
N GLY A 114 9.21 6.69 -4.92
CA GLY A 114 10.17 7.72 -5.35
C GLY A 114 10.96 8.27 -4.16
N ALA A 115 10.29 8.53 -3.02
CA ALA A 115 10.96 8.96 -1.81
C ALA A 115 11.92 7.89 -1.24
N THR A 116 11.56 6.60 -1.25
CA THR A 116 12.47 5.52 -0.82
C THR A 116 13.67 5.37 -1.76
N MET A 117 13.46 5.49 -3.07
CA MET A 117 14.53 5.40 -4.07
C MET A 117 15.52 6.56 -3.91
N LEU A 118 15.03 7.79 -3.78
CA LEU A 118 15.86 8.97 -3.55
C LEU A 118 16.67 8.84 -2.25
N ALA A 119 16.05 8.36 -1.17
CA ALA A 119 16.76 8.11 0.08
C ALA A 119 17.88 7.06 -0.06
N GLY A 120 17.65 6.02 -0.88
CA GLY A 120 18.68 5.01 -1.20
C GLY A 120 19.88 5.59 -1.93
N LEU A 121 19.66 6.53 -2.85
CA LEU A 121 20.71 7.21 -3.61
C LEU A 121 21.55 8.16 -2.74
N GLU A 122 20.97 8.77 -1.71
CA GLU A 122 21.69 9.69 -0.81
C GLU A 122 22.63 9.00 0.20
N THR A 123 22.57 7.68 0.33
CA THR A 123 23.36 6.94 1.33
C THR A 123 24.87 7.03 1.11
N GLY A 124 25.34 7.42 -0.07
CA GLY A 124 26.78 7.56 -0.38
C GLY A 124 27.53 6.22 -0.53
N PHE A 125 26.84 5.08 -0.36
CA PHE A 125 27.40 3.74 -0.49
C PHE A 125 26.80 3.01 -1.69
N GLY A 126 27.62 2.20 -2.38
CA GLY A 126 27.22 1.49 -3.60
C GLY A 126 26.00 0.56 -3.44
N PHE A 127 25.75 0.04 -2.24
CA PHE A 127 24.59 -0.82 -1.97
C PHE A 127 23.25 -0.07 -2.02
N GLY A 128 23.19 1.17 -1.51
CA GLY A 128 21.96 1.96 -1.54
C GLY A 128 21.57 2.33 -2.97
N GLY A 129 22.56 2.76 -3.77
CA GLY A 129 22.36 3.06 -5.19
C GLY A 129 21.99 1.81 -6.02
N ALA A 130 22.66 0.68 -5.78
CA ALA A 130 22.32 -0.57 -6.46
C ALA A 130 20.91 -1.07 -6.09
N GLY A 131 20.47 -0.88 -4.84
CA GLY A 131 19.12 -1.18 -4.41
C GLY A 131 18.08 -0.29 -5.10
N ALA A 132 18.30 1.03 -5.10
CA ALA A 132 17.43 2.01 -5.75
C ALA A 132 17.31 1.76 -7.26
N ALA A 133 18.41 1.42 -7.95
CA ALA A 133 18.38 1.11 -9.38
C ALA A 133 17.52 -0.13 -9.70
N ARG A 134 17.60 -1.18 -8.87
CA ARG A 134 16.77 -2.38 -9.04
C ARG A 134 15.30 -2.07 -8.78
N ASP A 135 15.01 -1.30 -7.73
CA ASP A 135 13.64 -0.92 -7.40
C ASP A 135 13.01 -0.04 -8.49
N ALA A 136 13.78 0.90 -9.07
CA ALA A 136 13.36 1.74 -10.19
C ALA A 136 12.99 0.93 -11.43
N LEU A 137 13.79 -0.09 -11.78
CA LEU A 137 13.51 -0.97 -12.91
C LEU A 137 12.18 -1.71 -12.73
N PHE A 138 11.93 -2.29 -11.56
CA PHE A 138 10.67 -2.98 -11.28
C PHE A 138 9.47 -2.02 -11.23
N SER A 139 9.65 -0.81 -10.69
CA SER A 139 8.56 0.18 -10.61
C SER A 139 8.08 0.61 -11.98
N LEU A 140 8.99 0.85 -12.92
CA LEU A 140 8.62 1.29 -14.27
C LEU A 140 7.65 0.30 -14.94
N PHE A 141 7.92 -1.00 -14.83
CA PHE A 141 7.02 -2.02 -15.38
C PHE A 141 5.72 -2.15 -14.60
N THR A 142 5.80 -2.02 -13.27
CA THR A 142 4.67 -2.23 -12.38
C THR A 142 3.66 -1.10 -12.45
N GLU A 143 4.11 0.15 -12.49
CA GLU A 143 3.25 1.32 -12.68
C GLU A 143 2.55 1.30 -14.04
N ALA A 144 3.27 0.95 -15.11
CA ALA A 144 2.67 0.80 -16.44
C ALA A 144 1.59 -0.29 -16.46
N ALA A 145 1.86 -1.45 -15.85
CA ALA A 145 0.89 -2.54 -15.74
C ALA A 145 -0.34 -2.14 -14.88
N LEU A 146 -0.11 -1.43 -13.77
CA LEU A 146 -1.17 -0.96 -12.88
C LEU A 146 -2.08 0.06 -13.58
N LEU A 147 -1.54 0.96 -14.40
CA LEU A 147 -2.34 1.91 -15.18
C LEU A 147 -3.26 1.21 -16.19
N VAL A 148 -2.76 0.20 -16.92
CA VAL A 148 -3.58 -0.58 -17.88
C VAL A 148 -4.67 -1.38 -17.16
N LEU A 149 -4.33 -1.95 -16.01
CA LEU A 149 -5.27 -2.69 -15.18
C LEU A 149 -6.39 -1.80 -14.65
N VAL A 150 -6.02 -0.63 -14.13
CA VAL A 150 -6.99 0.39 -13.69
C VAL A 150 -7.87 0.85 -14.85
N LEU A 151 -7.29 1.15 -16.02
CA LEU A 151 -8.07 1.55 -17.19
C LEU A 151 -9.13 0.50 -17.54
N THR A 152 -8.77 -0.78 -17.47
CA THR A 152 -9.72 -1.89 -17.71
C THR A 152 -10.88 -1.87 -16.71
N PHE A 153 -10.61 -1.67 -15.42
CA PHE A 153 -11.65 -1.57 -14.40
C PHE A 153 -12.54 -0.33 -14.58
N VAL A 154 -11.94 0.82 -14.90
CA VAL A 154 -12.68 2.07 -15.15
C VAL A 154 -13.58 1.95 -16.38
N MET A 155 -13.12 1.30 -17.45
CA MET A 155 -13.94 1.06 -18.64
C MET A 155 -15.12 0.13 -18.35
N LEU A 156 -14.96 -0.82 -17.45
CA LEU A 156 -16.01 -1.78 -17.10
C LEU A 156 -17.04 -1.20 -16.12
N ALA A 157 -16.58 -0.42 -15.14
CA ALA A 157 -17.43 0.15 -14.10
C ALA A 157 -17.94 1.57 -14.44
N HIS A 158 -17.44 2.18 -15.52
CA HIS A 158 -17.72 3.56 -15.93
C HIS A 158 -17.46 4.63 -14.86
N THR A 159 -16.58 4.32 -13.89
CA THR A 159 -16.19 5.24 -12.81
C THR A 159 -14.72 5.08 -12.45
N PRO A 160 -13.98 6.18 -12.21
CA PRO A 160 -12.58 6.14 -11.79
C PRO A 160 -12.38 5.89 -10.29
N THR A 161 -13.46 5.94 -9.48
CA THR A 161 -13.39 5.82 -8.02
C THR A 161 -13.44 4.37 -7.56
N VAL A 162 -12.59 3.99 -6.61
CA VAL A 162 -12.54 2.62 -6.09
C VAL A 162 -13.86 2.21 -5.43
N ASP A 163 -14.48 3.12 -4.67
CA ASP A 163 -15.80 2.90 -4.05
C ASP A 163 -16.88 2.64 -5.11
N GLY A 164 -16.85 3.42 -6.21
CA GLY A 164 -17.79 3.26 -7.32
C GLY A 164 -17.61 1.95 -8.07
N ILE A 165 -16.38 1.47 -8.25
CA ILE A 165 -16.16 0.13 -8.84
C ILE A 165 -16.72 -0.94 -7.89
N GLY A 166 -16.43 -0.84 -6.59
CA GLY A 166 -16.94 -1.78 -5.59
C GLY A 166 -18.47 -1.88 -5.54
N THR A 167 -19.18 -0.75 -5.68
CA THR A 167 -20.65 -0.75 -5.73
C THR A 167 -21.19 -1.39 -7.00
N GLN A 168 -20.58 -1.14 -8.17
CA GLN A 168 -20.97 -1.77 -9.44
C GLN A 168 -20.84 -3.29 -9.41
N PHE A 169 -19.77 -3.81 -8.80
CA PHE A 169 -19.60 -5.25 -8.59
C PHE A 169 -20.61 -5.83 -7.60
N ARG A 170 -20.91 -5.12 -6.51
CA ARG A 170 -21.88 -5.57 -5.50
C ARG A 170 -23.29 -5.65 -6.05
N ASP A 171 -23.68 -4.65 -6.84
CA ASP A 171 -25.03 -4.53 -7.35
C ASP A 171 -25.29 -5.47 -8.55
N GLY A 172 -24.31 -6.31 -8.92
CA GLY A 172 -24.48 -7.43 -9.84
C GLY A 172 -24.41 -7.08 -11.32
N HIS A 173 -24.03 -5.85 -11.68
CA HIS A 173 -23.96 -5.39 -13.07
C HIS A 173 -22.77 -5.98 -13.84
N ILE A 174 -21.78 -6.51 -13.13
CA ILE A 174 -20.56 -7.07 -13.70
C ILE A 174 -20.50 -8.58 -13.41
N GLY A 175 -20.73 -9.40 -14.45
CA GLY A 175 -20.63 -10.85 -14.35
C GLY A 175 -19.17 -11.37 -14.30
N LEU A 176 -18.99 -12.57 -13.75
CA LEU A 176 -17.70 -13.29 -13.80
C LEU A 176 -17.29 -13.52 -15.24
N SER A 177 -16.23 -12.82 -15.65
CA SER A 177 -15.71 -12.83 -17.01
C SER A 177 -14.27 -13.33 -17.02
N VAL A 178 -13.85 -14.02 -18.09
CA VAL A 178 -12.46 -14.49 -18.24
C VAL A 178 -11.46 -13.33 -18.13
N SER A 179 -11.84 -12.14 -18.61
CA SER A 179 -11.08 -10.90 -18.47
C SER A 179 -10.78 -10.55 -17.00
N LEU A 180 -11.72 -10.75 -16.07
CA LEU A 180 -11.50 -10.51 -14.64
C LEU A 180 -10.50 -11.50 -14.04
N GLY A 181 -10.44 -12.72 -14.56
CA GLY A 181 -9.42 -13.70 -14.18
C GLY A 181 -8.01 -13.22 -14.55
N PHE A 182 -7.84 -12.68 -15.77
CA PHE A 182 -6.57 -12.09 -16.19
C PHE A 182 -6.23 -10.82 -15.42
N ALA A 183 -7.21 -9.95 -15.15
CA ALA A 183 -7.02 -8.75 -14.33
C ALA A 183 -6.59 -9.12 -12.91
N PHE A 184 -7.21 -10.13 -12.30
CA PHE A 184 -6.83 -10.61 -10.98
C PHE A 184 -5.39 -11.14 -10.95
N ALA A 185 -5.00 -11.96 -11.94
CA ALA A 185 -3.63 -12.46 -12.05
C ALA A 185 -2.61 -11.32 -12.22
N ALA A 186 -2.91 -10.34 -13.08
CA ALA A 186 -2.08 -9.16 -13.28
C ALA A 186 -1.95 -8.34 -11.99
N MET A 187 -3.05 -8.12 -11.26
CA MET A 187 -3.04 -7.40 -9.98
C MET A 187 -2.19 -8.12 -8.94
N LEU A 188 -2.21 -9.45 -8.88
CA LEU A 188 -1.34 -10.22 -7.99
C LEU A 188 0.14 -10.04 -8.34
N CYS A 189 0.51 -10.12 -9.61
CA CYS A 189 1.88 -9.89 -10.06
C CYS A 189 2.36 -8.47 -9.70
N VAL A 190 1.51 -7.47 -9.93
CA VAL A 190 1.77 -6.06 -9.56
C VAL A 190 1.93 -5.92 -8.05
N ALA A 191 1.02 -6.48 -7.25
CA ALA A 191 1.07 -6.39 -5.80
C ALA A 191 2.32 -7.06 -5.18
N LEU A 192 2.76 -8.20 -5.73
CA LEU A 192 4.00 -8.86 -5.31
C LEU A 192 5.22 -7.98 -5.62
N THR A 193 5.26 -7.43 -6.84
CA THR A 193 6.37 -6.58 -7.27
C THR A 193 6.46 -5.28 -6.46
N GLU A 194 5.32 -4.62 -6.21
CA GLU A 194 5.27 -3.39 -5.38
C GLU A 194 5.67 -3.64 -3.92
N THR A 195 5.34 -4.81 -3.37
CA THR A 195 5.66 -5.13 -1.96
C THR A 195 7.06 -5.73 -1.79
N GLY A 196 7.84 -5.83 -2.87
CA GLY A 196 9.20 -6.40 -2.85
C GLY A 196 9.22 -7.87 -2.43
N ARG A 197 8.19 -8.64 -2.83
CA ARG A 197 7.99 -10.04 -2.44
C ARG A 197 8.06 -11.01 -3.60
#